data_AF-A0A9Q9BBL1-F1
#
_entry.id   AF-A0A9Q9BBL1-F1
#
_cell.length_a   1.000
_cell.length_b   1.000
_cell.length_c   1.000
_cell.angle_alpha   90.00
_cell.angle_beta   90.00
_cell.angle_gamma   90.00
#
_symmetry.space_group_name_H-M   'P 1'
#
loop_
_entity.id
_entity.type
_entity.pdbx_description
1 polymer ?
#
loop_
_entity_poly.entity_id
_entity_poly.type
_entity_poly.pdbx_seq_one_letter_code
_entity_poly.pdbx_strand_id
1 'polypeptide(L)'
;MKEYLITFHTHYDSLVCMRAVNKTDNAKTGELTAKLVPVPRSVSSSCGTALKLIFKEGLAFDKDYFSQFDYDAFYYLSEDSKYVEV
;
A
#
# COMPACT_ATOMS: atom_id res chain seq x y z
N MET A 1 -6.20 -14.13 -0.62
CA MET A 1 -5.36 -12.95 -0.97
C MET A 1 -5.60 -11.84 0.05
N LYS A 2 -4.60 -11.01 0.38
CA LYS A 2 -4.76 -9.88 1.32
C LYS A 2 -4.48 -8.55 0.64
N GLU A 3 -5.27 -7.54 0.95
CA GLU A 3 -5.17 -6.21 0.36
C GLU A 3 -4.86 -5.16 1.43
N TYR A 4 -3.88 -4.31 1.14
CA TYR A 4 -3.47 -3.20 1.97
C TYR A 4 -3.42 -1.91 1.14
N LEU A 5 -3.52 -0.79 1.83
CA LEU A 5 -3.46 0.54 1.27
C LEU A 5 -2.50 1.40 2.09
N ILE A 6 -1.65 2.15 1.41
CA ILE A 6 -0.76 3.14 2.01
C ILE A 6 -1.16 4.51 1.47
N THR A 7 -1.30 5.47 2.36
CA THR A 7 -1.58 6.88 2.02
C THR A 7 -0.33 7.72 2.22
N PHE A 8 -0.20 8.83 1.49
CA PHE A 8 1.03 9.61 1.44
C PHE A 8 0.75 11.11 1.54
N HIS A 9 1.68 11.82 2.18
CA HIS A 9 1.61 13.27 2.23
C HIS A 9 1.80 13.90 0.84
N THR A 10 2.69 13.33 0.02
CA THR A 10 2.97 13.81 -1.34
C THR A 10 2.81 12.73 -2.41
N HIS A 11 2.52 13.16 -3.65
CA HIS A 11 2.48 12.25 -4.78
C HIS A 11 3.87 11.66 -5.10
N TYR A 12 4.94 12.41 -4.82
CA TYR A 12 6.32 11.96 -5.02
C TYR A 12 6.63 10.73 -4.15
N ASP A 13 6.25 10.75 -2.87
CA ASP A 13 6.52 9.64 -1.95
C ASP A 13 5.77 8.37 -2.37
N SER A 14 4.53 8.53 -2.86
CA SER A 14 3.75 7.42 -3.42
C SER A 14 4.48 6.74 -4.59
N LEU A 15 5.13 7.52 -5.46
CA LEU A 15 5.91 7.02 -6.59
C LEU A 15 7.21 6.35 -6.13
N VAL A 16 7.91 6.92 -5.16
CA VAL A 16 9.14 6.35 -4.59
C VAL A 16 8.85 4.99 -3.95
N CYS A 17 7.82 4.92 -3.11
CA CYS A 17 7.38 3.69 -2.46
C CYS A 17 7.00 2.62 -3.51
N MET A 18 6.16 2.96 -4.50
CA MET A 18 5.79 2.02 -5.58
C MET A 18 7.01 1.48 -6.32
N ARG A 19 7.96 2.35 -6.67
CA ARG A 19 9.20 1.94 -7.38
C ARG A 19 10.07 1.03 -6.54
N ALA A 20 10.17 1.27 -5.23
CA ALA A 20 10.92 0.42 -4.32
C ALA A 20 10.27 -0.96 -4.18
N VAL A 21 8.95 -1.02 -3.97
CA VAL A 21 8.20 -2.27 -3.90
C VAL A 21 8.36 -3.11 -5.17
N ASN A 22 8.25 -2.49 -6.34
CA ASN A 22 8.37 -3.19 -7.62
C ASN A 22 9.77 -3.78 -7.89
N LYS A 23 10.79 -3.41 -7.08
CA LYS A 23 12.14 -4.01 -7.15
C LYS A 23 12.31 -5.23 -6.22
N THR A 24 11.38 -5.46 -5.30
CA THR A 24 11.43 -6.62 -4.39
C THR A 24 11.21 -7.92 -5.16
N ASP A 25 11.72 -9.03 -4.64
CA ASP A 25 11.59 -10.33 -5.31
C ASP A 25 10.13 -10.80 -5.31
N ASN A 26 9.37 -10.55 -4.24
CA ASN A 26 7.93 -10.81 -4.18
C ASN A 26 7.17 -10.09 -5.30
N ALA A 27 7.56 -8.86 -5.67
CA ALA A 27 6.94 -8.16 -6.78
C ALA A 27 7.32 -8.77 -8.14
N LYS A 28 8.57 -9.19 -8.31
CA LYS A 28 9.05 -9.83 -9.56
C LYS A 28 8.45 -11.20 -9.79
N THR A 29 8.19 -11.98 -8.75
CA THR A 29 7.54 -13.30 -8.82
C THR A 29 6.01 -13.20 -8.91
N GLY A 30 5.46 -11.98 -8.86
CA GLY A 30 4.01 -11.72 -8.89
C GLY A 30 3.28 -12.15 -7.62
N GLU A 31 4.02 -12.30 -6.53
CA GLU A 31 3.53 -12.60 -5.18
C GLU A 31 2.98 -11.37 -4.46
N LEU A 32 3.53 -10.20 -4.80
CA LEU A 32 3.07 -8.87 -4.40
C LEU A 32 2.77 -8.04 -5.65
N THR A 33 1.58 -7.46 -5.73
CA THR A 33 1.25 -6.46 -6.74
C THR A 33 1.10 -5.09 -6.09
N ALA A 34 1.84 -4.09 -6.58
CA ALA A 34 1.75 -2.71 -6.12
C ALA A 34 1.23 -1.80 -7.23
N LYS A 35 0.18 -1.01 -6.94
CA LYS A 35 -0.45 -0.10 -7.91
C LYS A 35 -0.86 1.20 -7.24
N LEU A 36 -0.58 2.32 -7.90
CA LEU A 36 -1.14 3.60 -7.47
C LEU A 36 -2.62 3.67 -7.84
N VAL A 37 -3.42 4.18 -6.91
CA VAL A 37 -4.86 4.37 -7.04
C VAL A 37 -5.26 5.72 -6.46
N PRO A 38 -6.36 6.33 -6.91
CA PRO A 38 -6.97 7.45 -6.20
C PRO A 38 -7.32 7.02 -4.76
N VAL A 39 -7.14 7.93 -3.80
CA VAL A 39 -7.48 7.67 -2.40
C VAL A 39 -8.97 7.34 -2.27
N PRO A 40 -9.34 6.17 -1.71
CA PRO A 40 -10.73 5.81 -1.47
C PRO A 40 -11.40 6.83 -0.53
N ARG A 41 -12.66 7.16 -0.80
CA ARG A 41 -13.41 8.19 -0.01
C ARG A 41 -13.52 7.87 1.48
N SER A 42 -13.39 6.61 1.86
CA SER A 42 -13.45 6.16 3.25
C SER A 42 -12.17 6.45 4.05
N VAL A 43 -11.09 6.88 3.39
CA VAL A 43 -9.81 7.20 4.03
C VAL A 43 -9.37 8.60 3.64
N SER A 44 -8.65 9.27 4.53
CA SER A 44 -8.08 10.60 4.29
C SER A 44 -6.63 10.47 3.81
N SER A 45 -6.19 11.38 2.93
CA SER A 45 -4.80 11.52 2.53
C SER A 45 -4.54 12.93 2.02
N SER A 46 -3.32 13.41 2.20
CA SER A 46 -2.94 14.78 1.83
C SER A 46 -2.80 14.99 0.32
N CYS A 47 -2.28 14.00 -0.45
CA CYS A 47 -2.02 14.15 -1.89
C CYS A 47 -3.06 13.52 -2.82
N GLY A 48 -4.09 12.87 -2.27
CA GLY A 48 -5.15 12.22 -3.07
C GLY A 48 -4.72 10.95 -3.82
N THR A 49 -3.46 10.50 -3.66
CA THR A 49 -2.93 9.25 -4.23
C THR A 49 -2.57 8.26 -3.13
N ALA A 50 -2.95 7.00 -3.31
CA ALA A 50 -2.60 5.91 -2.42
C ALA A 50 -1.90 4.78 -3.19
N LEU A 51 -1.13 3.96 -2.46
CA LEU A 51 -0.53 2.74 -2.98
C LEU A 51 -1.34 1.54 -2.49
N LYS A 52 -1.97 0.84 -3.43
CA LYS A 52 -2.66 -0.43 -3.17
C LYS A 52 -1.67 -1.58 -3.32
N LEU A 53 -1.63 -2.45 -2.32
CA LEU A 53 -0.79 -3.64 -2.26
C LEU A 53 -1.68 -4.88 -2.19
N ILE A 54 -1.46 -5.84 -3.08
CA ILE A 54 -2.18 -7.10 -3.12
C ILE A 54 -1.17 -8.24 -2.93
N PHE A 55 -1.33 -8.99 -1.85
CA PHE A 55 -0.47 -10.12 -1.50
C PHE A 55 -1.17 -11.44 -1.82
N LYS A 56 -0.43 -12.37 -2.43
CA LYS A 56 -0.84 -13.77 -2.49
C LYS A 56 -0.95 -14.38 -1.09
N GLU A 57 -1.66 -15.50 -0.98
CA GLU A 57 -1.81 -16.20 0.29
C GLU A 57 -0.45 -16.67 0.83
N GLY A 58 -0.27 -16.57 2.14
CA GLY A 58 1.00 -16.92 2.82
C GLY A 58 1.97 -15.75 3.01
N LEU A 59 1.80 -14.62 2.33
CA LEU A 59 2.63 -13.42 2.53
C LEU A 59 2.05 -12.47 3.57
N ALA A 60 2.93 -11.98 4.44
CA ALA A 60 2.60 -10.99 5.46
C ALA A 60 2.92 -9.57 4.96
N PHE A 61 2.13 -8.60 5.43
CA PHE A 61 2.46 -7.19 5.26
C PHE A 61 3.56 -6.81 6.24
N ASP A 62 4.69 -6.33 5.71
CA ASP A 62 5.86 -5.93 6.48
C ASP A 62 5.80 -4.42 6.77
N LYS A 63 5.16 -4.05 7.89
CA LYS A 63 5.01 -2.65 8.30
C LYS A 63 6.36 -1.96 8.52
N ASP A 64 7.39 -2.68 8.95
CA ASP A 64 8.72 -2.12 9.21
C ASP A 64 9.41 -1.73 7.90
N TYR A 65 9.34 -2.60 6.88
CA TYR A 65 9.81 -2.25 5.53
C TYR A 65 9.12 -0.99 5.00
N PHE A 66 7.81 -0.85 5.18
CA PHE A 66 7.09 0.33 4.68
C PHE A 66 7.30 1.59 5.51
N SER A 67 7.70 1.45 6.78
CA SER A 67 7.92 2.60 7.66
C SER A 67 9.18 3.42 7.31
N GLN A 68 10.00 2.96 6.36
CA GLN A 68 11.14 3.72 5.83
C GLN A 68 10.75 4.82 4.83
N PHE A 69 9.52 4.80 4.32
CA PHE A 69 8.99 5.82 3.40
C PHE A 69 8.27 6.92 4.18
N ASP A 70 8.09 8.09 3.58
CA ASP A 70 7.24 9.14 4.15
C ASP A 70 5.77 8.80 3.82
N TYR A 71 4.99 8.40 4.82
CA TYR A 71 3.60 7.94 4.68
C TYR A 71 2.67 8.65 5.68
N ASP A 72 1.39 8.74 5.33
CA ASP A 72 0.35 9.26 6.23
C ASP A 72 -0.16 8.13 7.16
N ALA A 73 -0.67 7.04 6.57
CA ALA A 73 -1.23 5.90 7.30
C ALA A 73 -1.26 4.60 6.47
N PHE A 74 -1.34 3.47 7.17
CA PHE A 74 -1.51 2.12 6.62
C PHE A 74 -2.91 1.58 6.91
N TYR A 75 -3.52 0.92 5.93
CA TYR A 75 -4.84 0.31 6.07
C TYR A 75 -4.85 -1.11 5.50
N TYR A 76 -5.70 -1.97 6.03
CA TYR A 76 -6.07 -3.25 5.44
C TYR A 76 -7.53 -3.24 4.99
N LEU A 77 -7.86 -4.00 3.94
CA LEU A 77 -9.24 -4.20 3.53
C LEU A 77 -9.87 -5.31 4.39
N SER A 78 -10.85 -4.94 5.22
CA SER A 78 -11.65 -5.88 6.01
C SER A 78 -12.61 -6.69 5.14
N GLU A 79 -13.18 -7.75 5.71
CA GLU A 79 -14.20 -8.60 5.06
C GLU A 79 -15.45 -7.80 4.64
N ASP A 80 -15.78 -6.73 5.39
CA ASP A 80 -16.87 -5.81 5.11
C ASP A 80 -16.56 -4.80 3.98
N SER A 81 -15.48 -5.01 3.22
CA SER A 81 -15.02 -4.13 2.14
C SER A 81 -14.70 -2.69 2.61
N LYS A 82 -14.31 -2.53 3.87
CA LYS A 82 -13.89 -1.25 4.45
C LYS A 82 -12.40 -1.25 4.75
N TYR A 83 -11.74 -0.13 4.47
CA TYR A 83 -10.37 0.10 4.91
C TYR A 83 -10.34 0.41 6.40
N VAL A 84 -9.56 -0.36 7.14
CA VAL A 84 -9.33 -0.19 8.58
C VAL A 84 -7.85 0.06 8.79
N GLU A 85 -7.52 1.05 9.61
CA GLU A 85 -6.13 1.44 9.88
C GLU A 85 -5.40 0.33 10.68
N VAL A 86 -4.13 0.10 10.34
CA VAL A 86 -3.25 -0.95 10.89
C VAL A 86 -2.30 -0.38 11.94
#